data_AF-A0ABD8AKP6-F1
#
_entry.id   AF-A0ABD8AKP6-F1
#
_cell.length_a   1.000
_cell.length_b   1.000
_cell.length_c   1.000
_cell.angle_alpha   90.00
_cell.angle_beta   90.00
_cell.angle_gamma   90.00
#
_symmetry.space_group_name_H-M   'P 1'
#
loop_
_entity.id
_entity.type
_entity.pdbx_description
1 polymer ?
#
loop_
_entity_poly.entity_id
_entity_poly.type
_entity_poly.pdbx_seq_one_letter_code
_entity_poly.pdbx_strand_id
1 'polypeptide(L)'
;MNKYVLHIVASVVCILLPAVGLLYVLWDSHQPKIGPVGDGKPNYPSISQWISISSSFILGVVNLPLSIIRYRQKAKEDIKS
;
A
#
# COMPACT_ATOMS: atom_id res chain seq x y z
N MET A 1 13.22 -6.48 -16.85
CA MET A 1 12.99 -6.49 -15.39
C MET A 1 12.48 -7.86 -14.97
N ASN A 2 13.07 -8.51 -13.96
CA ASN A 2 12.71 -9.87 -13.57
C ASN A 2 11.27 -9.90 -12.98
N LYS A 3 10.42 -10.84 -13.42
CA LYS A 3 9.00 -10.93 -13.00
C LYS A 3 8.83 -10.99 -11.48
N TYR A 4 9.76 -11.63 -10.79
CA TYR A 4 9.74 -11.74 -9.32
C TYR A 4 10.06 -10.42 -8.63
N VAL A 5 10.99 -9.64 -9.18
CA VAL A 5 11.31 -8.30 -8.68
C VAL A 5 10.12 -7.36 -8.87
N LEU A 6 9.43 -7.46 -10.02
CA LEU A 6 8.18 -6.74 -10.27
C LEU A 6 7.10 -7.04 -9.22
N HIS A 7 6.90 -8.32 -8.87
CA HIS A 7 5.94 -8.69 -7.83
C HIS A 7 6.32 -8.14 -6.46
N ILE A 8 7.60 -8.17 -6.09
CA ILE A 8 8.07 -7.58 -4.83
C ILE A 8 7.80 -6.08 -4.81
N VAL A 9 8.16 -5.36 -5.88
CA VAL A 9 7.93 -3.91 -6.00
C VAL A 9 6.43 -3.59 -5.93
N ALA A 10 5.59 -4.33 -6.65
CA ALA A 10 4.14 -4.15 -6.61
C ALA A 10 3.58 -4.41 -5.20
N SER A 11 4.04 -5.45 -4.50
CA SER A 11 3.66 -5.71 -3.10
C SER A 11 4.07 -4.57 -2.16
N VAL A 12 5.28 -4.03 -2.32
CA VAL A 12 5.74 -2.87 -1.52
C VAL A 12 4.89 -1.64 -1.79
N VAL A 13 4.56 -1.34 -3.06
CA VAL A 13 3.69 -0.22 -3.42
C VAL A 13 2.28 -0.39 -2.83
N CYS A 14 1.71 -1.60 -2.88
CA CYS A 14 0.43 -1.90 -2.25
C CYS A 14 0.42 -1.77 -0.72
N ILE A 15 1.58 -1.82 -0.06
CA ILE A 15 1.70 -1.57 1.39
C ILE A 15 1.86 -0.07 1.65
N LEU A 16 2.74 0.60 0.89
CA LEU A 16 3.09 1.99 1.10
C LEU A 16 1.96 2.97 0.74
N LEU A 17 1.23 2.73 -0.35
CA LEU A 17 0.15 3.62 -0.79
C LEU A 17 -0.96 3.76 0.27
N PRO A 18 -1.53 2.68 0.82
CA PRO A 18 -2.45 2.75 1.95
C PRO A 18 -1.86 3.47 3.16
N ALA A 19 -0.61 3.19 3.52
CA ALA A 19 0.04 3.79 4.69
C ALA A 19 0.20 5.31 4.55
N VAL A 20 0.67 5.79 3.39
CA VAL A 20 0.80 7.22 3.09
C VAL A 20 -0.58 7.88 3.04
N GLY A 21 -1.57 7.20 2.44
CA GLY A 21 -2.96 7.68 2.42
C GLY A 21 -3.53 7.87 3.83
N LEU A 22 -3.31 6.92 4.74
CA LEU A 22 -3.75 7.02 6.14
C LEU A 22 -3.04 8.16 6.87
N LEU A 23 -1.73 8.32 6.69
CA LEU A 23 -0.98 9.43 7.27
C LEU A 23 -1.49 10.77 6.76
N TYR A 24 -1.83 10.86 5.47
CA TYR A 24 -2.42 12.06 4.89
C TYR A 24 -3.80 12.36 5.46
N VAL A 25 -4.67 11.36 5.59
CA VAL A 25 -6.00 11.52 6.19
C VAL A 25 -5.89 11.94 7.66
N LEU A 26 -4.96 11.36 8.41
CA LEU A 26 -4.68 11.75 9.80
C LEU A 26 -4.16 13.18 9.88
N TRP A 27 -3.23 13.56 9.00
CA TRP A 27 -2.74 14.93 8.94
C TRP A 27 -3.87 15.92 8.62
N ASP A 28 -4.65 15.65 7.58
CA ASP A 28 -5.77 16.48 7.13
C ASP A 28 -6.90 16.56 8.18
N SER A 29 -7.12 15.51 8.97
CA SER A 29 -8.13 15.54 10.04
C SER A 29 -7.75 16.46 11.20
N HIS A 30 -6.46 16.71 11.41
CA HIS A 30 -5.96 17.60 12.47
C HIS A 30 -5.80 19.05 12.00
N GLN A 31 -5.95 19.32 10.70
CA GLN A 31 -5.91 20.69 10.20
C GLN A 31 -7.24 21.42 10.45
N PRO A 32 -7.20 22.67 10.95
CA PRO A 32 -8.39 23.47 11.15
C PRO A 32 -9.03 23.78 9.79
N LYS A 33 -10.19 23.16 9.50
CA LYS A 33 -10.93 23.31 8.23
C LYS A 33 -11.77 24.59 8.17
N ILE A 34 -11.26 25.67 8.75
CA ILE A 34 -11.93 26.96 8.88
C ILE A 34 -11.27 27.95 7.91
N GLY A 35 -12.01 28.32 6.86
CA GLY A 35 -11.58 29.26 5.82
C GLY A 35 -12.69 29.49 4.78
N PRO A 36 -12.55 30.47 3.87
CA PRO A 36 -13.59 30.85 2.91
C PRO A 36 -14.00 29.75 1.91
N VAL A 37 -13.26 28.64 1.85
CA VAL A 37 -13.48 27.48 0.97
C VAL A 37 -13.61 26.16 1.74
N GLY A 38 -13.69 26.20 3.07
CA GLY A 38 -13.73 25.00 3.93
C GLY A 38 -15.05 24.87 4.68
N ASP A 39 -15.76 23.75 4.46
CA ASP A 39 -17.08 23.48 5.05
C ASP A 39 -17.04 23.12 6.55
N GLY A 40 -15.86 23.21 7.20
CA GLY A 40 -15.66 22.86 8.61
C GLY A 40 -15.78 21.37 8.94
N LYS A 41 -16.15 20.51 7.98
CA LYS A 41 -16.40 19.08 8.20
C LYS A 41 -15.16 18.24 7.90
N PRO A 42 -14.74 17.34 8.79
CA PRO A 42 -13.68 16.39 8.49
C PRO A 42 -14.13 15.47 7.35
N ASN A 43 -13.22 15.18 6.42
CA ASN A 43 -13.52 14.33 5.27
C ASN A 43 -13.03 12.92 5.61
N TYR A 44 -13.89 12.13 6.24
CA TYR A 44 -13.55 10.77 6.63
C TYR A 44 -13.70 9.82 5.43
N PRO A 45 -12.81 8.82 5.29
CA PRO A 45 -12.97 7.84 4.22
C PRO A 45 -14.29 7.09 4.37
N SER A 46 -15.01 6.92 3.27
CA SER A 46 -16.23 6.11 3.23
C SER A 46 -15.92 4.63 3.50
N ILE A 47 -16.95 3.85 3.86
CA ILE A 47 -16.80 2.40 4.07
C ILE A 47 -16.19 1.71 2.83
N SER A 48 -16.58 2.13 1.62
CA SER A 48 -16.04 1.58 0.37
C SER A 48 -14.55 1.93 0.17
N GLN A 49 -14.13 3.13 0.57
CA GLN A 49 -12.72 3.52 0.57
C GLN A 49 -11.92 2.71 1.60
N TRP A 50 -12.46 2.49 2.80
CA TRP A 50 -11.84 1.64 3.81
C TRP A 50 -11.64 0.20 3.34
N ILE A 51 -12.63 -0.39 2.68
CA ILE A 51 -12.52 -1.74 2.09
C ILE A 51 -11.42 -1.77 1.02
N SER A 52 -11.35 -0.74 0.17
CA SER A 52 -10.34 -0.65 -0.89
C SER A 52 -8.91 -0.52 -0.32
N ILE A 53 -8.74 0.33 0.70
CA ILE A 53 -7.45 0.54 1.40
C ILE A 53 -7.01 -0.76 2.10
N SER A 54 -7.93 -1.39 2.83
CA SER A 54 -7.64 -2.58 3.62
C SER A 54 -7.33 -3.79 2.74
N SER A 55 -8.10 -4.00 1.66
CA SER A 55 -7.87 -5.11 0.73
C SER A 55 -6.54 -4.98 -0.02
N SER A 56 -6.19 -3.78 -0.48
CA SER A 56 -4.90 -3.51 -1.12
C SER A 56 -3.73 -3.78 -0.17
N PHE A 57 -3.84 -3.32 1.08
CA PHE A 57 -2.83 -3.53 2.11
C PHE A 57 -2.65 -5.02 2.43
N ILE A 58 -3.74 -5.76 2.66
CA ILE A 58 -3.71 -7.21 2.95
C ILE A 58 -3.07 -7.96 1.79
N LEU A 59 -3.45 -7.65 0.55
CA LEU A 59 -2.84 -8.26 -0.65
C LEU A 59 -1.34 -7.97 -0.74
N GLY A 60 -0.91 -6.76 -0.42
CA GLY A 60 0.50 -6.40 -0.37
C GLY A 60 1.27 -7.26 0.66
N VAL A 61 0.77 -7.31 1.90
CA VAL A 61 1.40 -8.04 3.01
C VAL A 61 1.47 -9.55 2.76
N VAL A 62 0.40 -10.15 2.23
CA VAL A 62 0.37 -11.60 1.95
C VAL A 62 1.25 -11.99 0.76
N ASN A 63 1.30 -11.15 -0.29
CA ASN A 63 2.07 -11.48 -1.49
C ASN A 63 3.58 -11.17 -1.37
N LEU A 64 3.98 -10.30 -0.44
CA LEU A 64 5.39 -9.96 -0.21
C LEU A 64 6.25 -11.19 0.19
N PRO A 65 5.90 -12.01 1.20
CA PRO A 65 6.71 -13.17 1.57
C PRO A 65 6.75 -14.21 0.45
N LEU A 66 5.62 -14.44 -0.23
CA LEU A 66 5.54 -15.40 -1.34
C LEU A 66 6.44 -14.99 -2.51
N SER A 67 6.45 -13.70 -2.87
CA SER A 67 7.29 -13.17 -3.95
C SER A 67 8.78 -13.21 -3.60
N ILE A 68 9.15 -12.95 -2.34
CA ILE A 68 10.53 -13.08 -1.84
C ILE A 68 11.00 -14.55 -1.91
N ILE A 69 10.18 -15.51 -1.45
CA ILE A 69 10.54 -16.94 -1.48
C ILE A 69 10.78 -17.39 -2.92
N ARG A 70 9.87 -17.04 -3.85
CA ARG A 70 9.99 -17.38 -5.27
C ARG A 70 11.23 -16.75 -5.91
N TYR A 71 11.56 -15.51 -5.54
CA TYR A 71 12.80 -14.86 -6.00
C TYR A 71 14.04 -15.62 -5.52
N ARG A 72 14.09 -16.00 -4.25
CA ARG A 72 15.21 -16.77 -3.67
C ARG A 72 15.34 -18.17 -4.28
N GLN A 73 14.22 -18.84 -4.58
CA GLN A 73 14.23 -20.14 -5.25
C GLN A 73 14.85 -20.02 -6.64
N LYS A 74 14.39 -19.05 -7.44
CA LYS A 74 14.96 -18.84 -8.77
C LYS A 74 16.44 -18.49 -8.73
N ALA A 75 16.86 -17.63 -7.81
CA ALA A 75 18.28 -17.30 -7.67
C ALA A 75 19.14 -18.53 -7.33
N LYS A 76 18.60 -19.51 -6.58
CA LYS A 76 19.29 -20.78 -6.30
C LYS A 76 19.34 -21.72 -7.50
N GLU A 77 18.28 -21.74 -8.31
CA GLU A 77 18.24 -22.53 -9.55
C GLU A 77 19.23 -22.00 -10.58
N ASP A 78 19.30 -20.67 -10.75
CA ASP A 78 20.24 -20.03 -11.68
C ASP A 78 21.72 -20.26 -11.31
N ILE A 79 22.05 -20.48 -10.02
CA ILE A 79 23.41 -20.81 -9.56
C ILE A 79 23.77 -22.28 -9.80
N LYS A 80 22.76 -23.16 -9.89
CA LYS A 80 22.96 -24.61 -10.04
C LYS A 80 23.04 -25.05 -11.51
N SER A 81 22.57 -24.20 -12.43
CA SER A 81 22.67 -24.40 -13.88
C SER A 81 24.04 -23.98 -14.42
#